data_AF-A0A0G0QQW7-F1
#
_entry.id   AF-A0A0G0QQW7-F1
#
_cell.length_a   1.000
_cell.length_b   1.000
_cell.length_c   1.000
_cell.angle_alpha   90.00
_cell.angle_beta   90.00
_cell.angle_gamma   90.00
#
_symmetry.space_group_name_H-M   'P 1'
#
loop_
_entity.id
_entity.type
_entity.pdbx_description
1 polymer ?
#
loop_
_entity_poly.entity_id
_entity_poly.type
_entity_poly.pdbx_seq_one_letter_code
_entity_poly.pdbx_strand_id
1 'polypeptide(L)'
;MRTKPDLFFREQQEVSSEYARLDEYRSFYQLSGDPILTLADFRRYQESQERIQKEIPAFIIQGLKHGDLSARLGMIEVLAQVPEDQQEEIKKKVIPIILEALQLEISEEQSEFLLYRALKLIPRIPAEQRACLIQQAFQHKDPGIRFYAAQYIKEIPAEDRVYLVHRALQDTYGPLFSFAAELIEIMPESERESLQTELSRRIKEIFQMEDSFFHYRAACLIDKVSREDQKELWDLALKDKNSEVRSMAKRLIDPDSEIITQKVDSNYDTRFNIQQRIRIASESKRSQLIEKALKDKNSSIRFLAIDLLDLVPILDRTELVERALEDEDLIVFHTAAIFIEKVLEKEQVRLKLKLFQRLKTELQSGSLDCFFILGMIELIDDTKQRVELIKSNPVLEQELKMLAKTTPLYTDVQDPFFHKRFLKTGSGTTLLDKVPGTKRSLRERIIIRHIDVGPYQEWERTYRDVEFWKKQGFEYVPVEPIVKAVLNPRTYRVDVATRILIGPSVRTWNFQSEFYTEMINDQVKKIEKALETLGVSHGHLHKGNFVVYFDRNEEGEPILENPPRVYAIDFDQAVSFER
;
A
#
# COMPACT_ATOMS: atom_id res chain seq x y z
N MET A 1 -18.93 12.21 -56.76
CA MET A 1 -19.53 11.46 -55.64
C MET A 1 -18.95 10.05 -55.62
N ARG A 2 -17.89 9.80 -54.85
CA ARG A 2 -17.46 8.44 -54.49
C ARG A 2 -17.89 8.25 -53.03
N THR A 3 -18.84 7.35 -52.82
CA THR A 3 -19.32 6.97 -51.49
C THR A 3 -18.17 6.36 -50.68
N LYS A 4 -18.27 6.41 -49.35
CA LYS A 4 -17.37 5.78 -48.37
C LYS A 4 -18.00 4.45 -47.84
N PRO A 5 -18.06 3.31 -48.56
CA PRO A 5 -18.54 2.06 -47.99
C PRO A 5 -17.48 1.34 -47.13
N ASP A 6 -16.18 1.57 -47.42
CA ASP A 6 -15.09 0.79 -46.78
C ASP A 6 -14.83 1.14 -45.31
N LEU A 7 -15.18 2.36 -44.86
CA LEU A 7 -15.02 2.75 -43.46
C LEU A 7 -16.05 2.08 -42.55
N PHE A 8 -17.30 1.95 -43.02
CA PHE A 8 -18.38 1.36 -42.25
C PHE A 8 -18.22 -0.17 -42.08
N PHE A 9 -17.66 -0.84 -43.10
CA PHE A 9 -17.39 -2.28 -43.04
C PHE A 9 -16.22 -2.64 -42.11
N ARG A 10 -15.19 -1.77 -42.01
CA ARG A 10 -14.07 -1.98 -41.08
C ARG A 10 -14.47 -1.77 -39.63
N GLU A 11 -15.25 -0.72 -39.33
CA GLU A 11 -15.77 -0.48 -37.97
C GLU A 11 -16.64 -1.65 -37.47
N GLN A 12 -17.46 -2.24 -38.34
CA GLN A 12 -18.27 -3.42 -37.96
C GLN A 12 -17.43 -4.70 -37.75
N GLN A 13 -16.33 -4.88 -38.47
CA GLN A 13 -15.43 -6.02 -38.27
C GLN A 13 -14.60 -5.93 -36.98
N GLU A 14 -14.10 -4.73 -36.63
CA GLU A 14 -13.31 -4.53 -35.41
C GLU A 14 -14.16 -4.73 -34.14
N VAL A 15 -15.37 -4.14 -34.12
CA VAL A 15 -16.34 -4.31 -33.02
C VAL A 15 -16.71 -5.79 -32.84
N SER A 16 -16.90 -6.54 -33.94
CA SER A 16 -17.16 -7.99 -33.88
C SER A 16 -16.00 -8.81 -33.33
N SER A 17 -14.76 -8.37 -33.51
CA SER A 17 -13.56 -9.07 -33.02
C SER A 17 -13.32 -8.87 -31.53
N GLU A 18 -13.67 -7.70 -31.00
CA GLU A 18 -13.54 -7.37 -29.58
C GLU A 18 -14.62 -8.09 -28.73
N TYR A 19 -15.84 -8.22 -29.27
CA TYR A 19 -16.88 -9.04 -28.67
C TYR A 19 -16.50 -10.52 -28.54
N ALA A 20 -15.87 -11.08 -29.58
CA ALA A 20 -15.41 -12.47 -29.55
C ALA A 20 -14.37 -12.69 -28.44
N ARG A 21 -13.48 -11.71 -28.21
CA ARG A 21 -12.48 -11.76 -27.13
C ARG A 21 -13.11 -11.65 -25.74
N LEU A 22 -14.06 -10.76 -25.54
CA LEU A 22 -14.74 -10.64 -24.23
C LEU A 22 -15.51 -11.92 -23.88
N ASP A 23 -16.09 -12.60 -24.88
CA ASP A 23 -16.74 -13.89 -24.66
C ASP A 23 -15.74 -15.00 -24.33
N GLU A 24 -14.61 -15.05 -25.03
CA GLU A 24 -13.49 -15.96 -24.73
C GLU A 24 -12.99 -15.80 -23.30
N TYR A 25 -12.93 -14.56 -22.81
CA TYR A 25 -12.46 -14.23 -21.46
C TYR A 25 -13.55 -14.23 -20.39
N ARG A 26 -14.76 -14.70 -20.70
CA ARG A 26 -15.89 -14.69 -19.76
C ARG A 26 -15.54 -15.32 -18.41
N SER A 27 -14.79 -16.42 -18.41
CA SER A 27 -14.40 -17.12 -17.17
C SER A 27 -13.51 -16.27 -16.25
N PHE A 28 -12.71 -15.35 -16.80
CA PHE A 28 -11.82 -14.49 -16.02
C PHE A 28 -12.59 -13.42 -15.21
N TYR A 29 -13.78 -13.07 -15.66
CA TYR A 29 -14.67 -12.09 -15.02
C TYR A 29 -15.75 -12.72 -14.14
N GLN A 30 -15.92 -14.05 -14.22
CA GLN A 30 -16.93 -14.76 -13.46
C GLN A 30 -16.51 -14.90 -12.00
N LEU A 31 -17.35 -14.39 -11.10
CA LEU A 31 -17.26 -14.67 -9.67
C LEU A 31 -18.07 -15.94 -9.34
N SER A 32 -17.53 -16.77 -8.46
CA SER A 32 -18.20 -18.01 -8.04
C SER A 32 -19.44 -17.70 -7.18
N GLY A 33 -20.53 -18.44 -7.37
CA GLY A 33 -21.82 -18.17 -6.72
C GLY A 33 -22.61 -16.99 -7.30
N ASP A 34 -22.03 -16.19 -8.20
CA ASP A 34 -22.76 -15.14 -8.93
C ASP A 34 -23.49 -15.71 -10.15
N PRO A 35 -24.56 -15.04 -10.63
CA PRO A 35 -25.17 -15.35 -11.91
C PRO A 35 -24.14 -15.36 -13.04
N ILE A 36 -24.29 -16.33 -13.96
CA ILE A 36 -23.41 -16.46 -15.13
C ILE A 36 -23.51 -15.19 -15.98
N LEU A 37 -22.36 -14.62 -16.30
CA LEU A 37 -22.24 -13.50 -17.23
C LEU A 37 -22.75 -13.89 -18.62
N THR A 38 -23.68 -13.10 -19.16
CA THR A 38 -24.26 -13.31 -20.49
C THR A 38 -23.58 -12.44 -21.54
N LEU A 39 -23.68 -12.81 -22.82
CA LEU A 39 -23.26 -11.93 -23.93
C LEU A 39 -23.92 -10.55 -23.88
N ALA A 40 -25.15 -10.46 -23.37
CA ALA A 40 -25.84 -9.18 -23.22
C ALA A 40 -25.21 -8.29 -22.13
N ASP A 41 -24.58 -8.87 -21.11
CA ASP A 41 -23.83 -8.12 -20.10
C ASP A 41 -22.58 -7.48 -20.71
N PHE A 42 -21.80 -8.25 -21.49
CA PHE A 42 -20.61 -7.73 -22.18
C PHE A 42 -20.96 -6.66 -23.22
N ARG A 43 -22.06 -6.83 -23.97
CA ARG A 43 -22.56 -5.79 -24.88
C ARG A 43 -22.86 -4.49 -24.17
N ARG A 44 -23.62 -4.55 -23.06
CA ARG A 44 -23.94 -3.36 -22.27
C ARG A 44 -22.69 -2.68 -21.70
N TYR A 45 -21.71 -3.46 -21.27
CA TYR A 45 -20.45 -2.94 -20.78
C TYR A 45 -19.69 -2.21 -21.90
N GLN A 46 -19.49 -2.86 -23.06
CA GLN A 46 -18.76 -2.29 -24.19
C GLN A 46 -19.44 -1.02 -24.74
N GLU A 47 -20.76 -1.04 -24.93
CA GLU A 47 -21.51 0.17 -25.35
C GLU A 47 -21.34 1.33 -24.36
N SER A 48 -21.19 1.02 -23.06
CA SER A 48 -20.87 2.03 -22.05
C SER A 48 -19.48 2.61 -22.23
N GLN A 49 -18.48 1.76 -22.52
CA GLN A 49 -17.09 2.17 -22.72
C GLN A 49 -16.92 3.03 -23.98
N GLU A 50 -17.44 2.58 -25.10
CA GLU A 50 -17.36 3.29 -26.37
C GLU A 50 -17.98 4.70 -26.27
N ARG A 51 -19.14 4.80 -25.61
CA ARG A 51 -19.78 6.09 -25.35
C ARG A 51 -18.91 7.00 -24.50
N ILE A 52 -18.36 6.50 -23.39
CA ILE A 52 -17.50 7.30 -22.52
C ILE A 52 -16.27 7.79 -23.28
N GLN A 53 -15.58 6.90 -23.99
CA GLN A 53 -14.37 7.25 -24.74
C GLN A 53 -14.64 8.34 -25.78
N LYS A 54 -15.80 8.29 -26.45
CA LYS A 54 -16.23 9.31 -27.41
C LYS A 54 -16.54 10.66 -26.76
N GLU A 55 -17.08 10.66 -25.54
CA GLU A 55 -17.56 11.86 -24.85
C GLU A 55 -16.48 12.52 -23.98
N ILE A 56 -15.42 11.80 -23.58
CA ILE A 56 -14.35 12.27 -22.69
C ILE A 56 -13.75 13.62 -23.13
N PRO A 57 -13.35 13.86 -24.39
CA PRO A 57 -12.73 15.13 -24.77
C PRO A 57 -13.66 16.34 -24.52
N ALA A 58 -14.93 16.22 -24.92
CA ALA A 58 -15.92 17.27 -24.69
C ALA A 58 -16.21 17.46 -23.19
N PHE A 59 -16.25 16.36 -22.44
CA PHE A 59 -16.43 16.36 -21.00
C PHE A 59 -15.29 17.08 -20.26
N ILE A 60 -14.03 16.85 -20.65
CA ILE A 60 -12.86 17.53 -20.11
C ILE A 60 -12.95 19.04 -20.36
N ILE A 61 -13.25 19.46 -21.59
CA ILE A 61 -13.36 20.87 -21.96
C ILE A 61 -14.45 21.59 -21.17
N GLN A 62 -15.59 20.92 -20.93
CA GLN A 62 -16.67 21.46 -20.12
C GLN A 62 -16.29 21.50 -18.64
N GLY A 63 -15.64 20.45 -18.12
CA GLY A 63 -15.24 20.35 -16.72
C GLY A 63 -14.21 21.41 -16.31
N LEU A 64 -13.33 21.83 -17.22
CA LEU A 64 -12.40 22.95 -16.99
C LEU A 64 -13.10 24.30 -16.78
N LYS A 65 -14.38 24.42 -17.18
CA LYS A 65 -15.22 25.61 -16.97
C LYS A 65 -16.11 25.48 -15.73
N HIS A 66 -16.02 24.37 -15.00
CA HIS A 66 -16.87 24.10 -13.86
C HIS A 66 -16.50 24.95 -12.64
N GLY A 67 -17.48 25.27 -11.80
CA GLY A 67 -17.27 26.09 -10.59
C GLY A 67 -16.48 25.36 -9.49
N ASP A 68 -16.50 24.02 -9.47
CA ASP A 68 -15.72 23.24 -8.52
C ASP A 68 -14.25 23.14 -8.95
N LEU A 69 -13.35 23.58 -8.07
CA LEU A 69 -11.91 23.53 -8.28
C LEU A 69 -11.39 22.09 -8.31
N SER A 70 -11.98 21.17 -7.54
CA SER A 70 -11.57 19.75 -7.55
C SER A 70 -11.77 19.13 -8.93
N ALA A 71 -12.97 19.32 -9.51
CA ALA A 71 -13.29 18.90 -10.86
C ALA A 71 -12.32 19.50 -11.90
N ARG A 72 -12.03 20.80 -11.83
CA ARG A 72 -11.10 21.47 -12.77
C ARG A 72 -9.69 20.90 -12.69
N LEU A 73 -9.15 20.68 -11.50
CA LEU A 73 -7.84 20.05 -11.30
C LEU A 73 -7.82 18.61 -11.86
N GLY A 74 -8.88 17.84 -11.63
CA GLY A 74 -9.01 16.50 -12.20
C GLY A 74 -9.07 16.48 -13.73
N MET A 75 -9.68 17.48 -14.36
CA MET A 75 -9.64 17.62 -15.82
C MET A 75 -8.24 17.95 -16.35
N ILE A 76 -7.45 18.73 -15.58
CA ILE A 76 -6.06 19.03 -15.96
C ILE A 76 -5.22 17.74 -16.01
N GLU A 77 -5.50 16.77 -15.15
CA GLU A 77 -4.74 15.53 -15.08
C GLU A 77 -4.85 14.65 -16.33
N VAL A 78 -5.95 14.81 -17.07
CA VAL A 78 -6.26 14.00 -18.27
C VAL A 78 -6.23 14.82 -19.56
N LEU A 79 -5.59 16.00 -19.57
CA LEU A 79 -5.56 16.87 -20.76
C LEU A 79 -4.97 16.22 -21.99
N ALA A 80 -4.05 15.26 -21.82
CA ALA A 80 -3.48 14.50 -22.93
C ALA A 80 -4.54 13.74 -23.75
N GLN A 81 -5.73 13.50 -23.20
CA GLN A 81 -6.85 12.86 -23.87
C GLN A 81 -7.65 13.80 -24.77
N VAL A 82 -7.41 15.11 -24.68
CA VAL A 82 -7.99 16.10 -25.59
C VAL A 82 -7.12 16.18 -26.86
N PRO A 83 -7.69 16.25 -28.07
CA PRO A 83 -6.91 16.45 -29.29
C PRO A 83 -5.94 17.64 -29.21
N GLU A 84 -4.71 17.48 -29.72
CA GLU A 84 -3.62 18.47 -29.59
C GLU A 84 -4.01 19.88 -30.08
N ASP A 85 -4.82 19.97 -31.15
CA ASP A 85 -5.33 21.22 -31.72
C ASP A 85 -6.23 22.01 -30.74
N GLN A 86 -6.80 21.33 -29.75
CA GLN A 86 -7.63 21.92 -28.70
C GLN A 86 -6.87 22.09 -27.38
N GLN A 87 -5.72 21.44 -27.19
CA GLN A 87 -4.95 21.53 -25.96
C GLN A 87 -4.33 22.91 -25.73
N GLU A 88 -3.93 23.63 -26.77
CA GLU A 88 -3.23 24.91 -26.62
C GLU A 88 -4.09 26.00 -25.95
N GLU A 89 -5.39 26.08 -26.26
CA GLU A 89 -6.29 27.00 -25.57
C GLU A 89 -6.52 26.59 -24.10
N ILE A 90 -6.51 25.28 -23.85
CA ILE A 90 -6.71 24.72 -22.52
C ILE A 90 -5.47 24.93 -21.63
N LYS A 91 -4.27 24.77 -22.16
CA LYS A 91 -3.00 25.00 -21.45
C LYS A 91 -2.94 26.40 -20.84
N LYS A 92 -3.51 27.41 -21.52
CA LYS A 92 -3.63 28.79 -21.01
C LYS A 92 -4.47 28.91 -19.73
N LYS A 93 -5.36 27.95 -19.45
CA LYS A 93 -6.20 27.92 -18.25
C LYS A 93 -5.58 27.17 -17.08
N VAL A 94 -4.56 26.33 -17.34
CA VAL A 94 -3.97 25.46 -16.33
C VAL A 94 -3.31 26.29 -15.21
N ILE A 95 -2.46 27.25 -15.56
CA ILE A 95 -1.76 28.10 -14.58
C ILE A 95 -2.75 28.88 -13.69
N PRO A 96 -3.75 29.59 -14.24
CA PRO A 96 -4.77 30.25 -13.42
C PRO A 96 -5.45 29.31 -12.41
N ILE A 97 -5.76 28.07 -12.80
CA ILE A 97 -6.39 27.09 -11.91
C ILE A 97 -5.44 26.64 -10.80
N ILE A 98 -4.16 26.40 -11.11
CA ILE A 98 -3.15 26.05 -10.10
C ILE A 98 -2.94 27.22 -9.12
N LEU A 99 -2.84 28.45 -9.64
CA LEU A 99 -2.69 29.65 -8.81
C LEU A 99 -3.89 29.87 -7.89
N GLU A 100 -5.10 29.63 -8.36
CA GLU A 100 -6.32 29.66 -7.54
C GLU A 100 -6.24 28.64 -6.41
N ALA A 101 -5.79 27.41 -6.69
CA ALA A 101 -5.60 26.40 -5.65
C ALA A 101 -4.55 26.82 -4.61
N LEU A 102 -3.42 27.40 -5.03
CA LEU A 102 -2.36 27.89 -4.15
C LEU A 102 -2.77 29.07 -3.26
N GLN A 103 -3.92 29.70 -3.53
CA GLN A 103 -4.49 30.77 -2.71
C GLN A 103 -5.46 30.25 -1.62
N LEU A 104 -5.80 28.96 -1.62
CA LEU A 104 -6.65 28.38 -0.60
C LEU A 104 -5.96 28.41 0.77
N GLU A 105 -6.69 28.81 1.81
CA GLU A 105 -6.23 28.61 3.18
C GLU A 105 -6.53 27.18 3.62
N ILE A 106 -5.57 26.55 4.32
CA ILE A 106 -5.77 25.24 4.95
C ILE A 106 -6.58 25.47 6.24
N SER A 107 -7.88 25.68 6.08
CA SER A 107 -8.86 25.70 7.18
C SER A 107 -9.75 24.46 7.17
N GLU A 108 -9.78 23.73 6.06
CA GLU A 108 -10.59 22.53 5.84
C GLU A 108 -9.73 21.41 5.24
N GLU A 109 -10.00 20.16 5.62
CA GLU A 109 -9.32 18.94 5.11
C GLU A 109 -9.33 18.86 3.58
N GLN A 110 -10.37 19.41 2.93
CA GLN A 110 -10.49 19.45 1.48
C GLN A 110 -9.50 20.42 0.83
N SER A 111 -9.16 21.55 1.47
CA SER A 111 -8.23 22.55 0.93
C SER A 111 -6.82 21.98 0.79
N GLU A 112 -6.37 21.21 1.79
CA GLU A 112 -5.05 20.56 1.78
C GLU A 112 -4.92 19.58 0.61
N PHE A 113 -5.94 18.73 0.39
CA PHE A 113 -5.95 17.80 -0.74
C PHE A 113 -5.88 18.53 -2.10
N LEU A 114 -6.63 19.63 -2.28
CA LEU A 114 -6.61 20.41 -3.51
C LEU A 114 -5.25 21.08 -3.76
N LEU A 115 -4.60 21.56 -2.71
CA LEU A 115 -3.25 22.15 -2.78
C LEU A 115 -2.21 21.14 -3.26
N TYR A 116 -2.14 19.95 -2.63
CA TYR A 116 -1.21 18.91 -3.07
C TYR A 116 -1.50 18.45 -4.49
N ARG A 117 -2.79 18.31 -4.84
CA ARG A 117 -3.20 17.96 -6.20
C ARG A 117 -2.73 19.00 -7.21
N ALA A 118 -2.86 20.29 -6.91
CA ALA A 118 -2.39 21.37 -7.78
C ALA A 118 -0.86 21.36 -7.94
N LEU A 119 -0.10 21.14 -6.86
CA LEU A 119 1.36 21.06 -6.93
C LEU A 119 1.84 19.86 -7.76
N LYS A 120 1.14 18.72 -7.71
CA LYS A 120 1.44 17.54 -8.54
C LYS A 120 1.30 17.81 -10.05
N LEU A 121 0.64 18.90 -10.44
CA LEU A 121 0.50 19.30 -11.84
C LEU A 121 1.67 20.13 -12.37
N ILE A 122 2.59 20.61 -11.50
CA ILE A 122 3.74 21.43 -11.91
C ILE A 122 4.58 20.78 -13.03
N PRO A 123 4.90 19.47 -12.99
CA PRO A 123 5.67 18.82 -14.06
C PRO A 123 4.98 18.88 -15.44
N ARG A 124 3.66 19.07 -15.48
CA ARG A 124 2.88 19.16 -16.74
C ARG A 124 2.85 20.57 -17.34
N ILE A 125 3.42 21.54 -16.63
CA ILE A 125 3.57 22.92 -17.09
C ILE A 125 4.90 23.05 -17.85
N PRO A 126 5.02 23.90 -18.87
CA PRO A 126 6.31 24.22 -19.48
C PRO A 126 7.33 24.70 -18.44
N ALA A 127 8.59 24.25 -18.58
CA ALA A 127 9.63 24.43 -17.57
C ALA A 127 9.85 25.91 -17.19
N GLU A 128 9.79 26.81 -18.17
CA GLU A 128 9.94 28.25 -18.01
C GLU A 128 8.85 28.92 -17.16
N GLN A 129 7.71 28.25 -16.94
CA GLN A 129 6.59 28.75 -16.14
C GLN A 129 6.53 28.10 -14.74
N ARG A 130 7.26 26.99 -14.51
CA ARG A 130 7.24 26.25 -13.24
C ARG A 130 7.84 27.07 -12.09
N ALA A 131 8.92 27.83 -12.35
CA ALA A 131 9.61 28.62 -11.35
C ALA A 131 8.66 29.60 -10.63
N CYS A 132 7.78 30.26 -11.40
CA CYS A 132 6.78 31.20 -10.87
C CYS A 132 5.77 30.50 -9.94
N LEU A 133 5.30 29.31 -10.31
CA LEU A 133 4.36 28.53 -9.49
C LEU A 133 5.01 28.06 -8.18
N ILE A 134 6.24 27.56 -8.23
CA ILE A 134 6.98 27.14 -7.02
C ILE A 134 7.24 28.36 -6.13
N GLN A 135 7.64 29.50 -6.70
CA GLN A 135 7.84 30.73 -5.94
C GLN A 135 6.55 31.20 -5.26
N GLN A 136 5.39 31.03 -5.90
CA GLN A 136 4.10 31.33 -5.29
C GLN A 136 3.78 30.37 -4.14
N ALA A 137 4.02 29.06 -4.32
CA ALA A 137 3.82 28.05 -3.29
C ALA A 137 4.72 28.29 -2.06
N PHE A 138 5.94 28.82 -2.25
CA PHE A 138 6.84 29.21 -1.17
C PHE A 138 6.33 30.38 -0.30
N GLN A 139 5.31 31.11 -0.76
CA GLN A 139 4.65 32.15 0.04
C GLN A 139 3.54 31.58 0.93
N HIS A 140 3.22 30.30 0.80
CA HIS A 140 2.14 29.67 1.54
C HIS A 140 2.49 29.54 3.03
N LYS A 141 1.51 29.79 3.91
CA LYS A 141 1.69 29.77 5.36
C LYS A 141 2.05 28.37 5.87
N ASP A 142 1.44 27.35 5.27
CA ASP A 142 1.70 25.96 5.62
C ASP A 142 3.08 25.49 5.13
N PRO A 143 3.94 24.99 6.03
CA PRO A 143 5.28 24.53 5.69
C PRO A 143 5.32 23.24 4.86
N GLY A 144 4.31 22.37 4.98
CA GLY A 144 4.18 21.15 4.18
C GLY A 144 3.96 21.46 2.70
N ILE A 145 3.16 22.47 2.38
CA ILE A 145 2.98 22.98 1.00
C ILE A 145 4.28 23.53 0.42
N ARG A 146 5.03 24.34 1.21
CA ARG A 146 6.33 24.85 0.78
C ARG A 146 7.32 23.72 0.52
N PHE A 147 7.36 22.73 1.42
CA PHE A 147 8.18 21.54 1.28
C PHE A 147 7.83 20.73 0.03
N TYR A 148 6.55 20.47 -0.22
CA TYR A 148 6.11 19.71 -1.37
C TYR A 148 6.43 20.44 -2.69
N ALA A 149 6.27 21.76 -2.73
CA ALA A 149 6.66 22.56 -3.89
C ALA A 149 8.18 22.51 -4.15
N ALA A 150 9.00 22.47 -3.11
CA ALA A 150 10.46 22.39 -3.23
C ALA A 150 10.93 21.13 -3.94
N GLN A 151 10.18 20.03 -3.86
CA GLN A 151 10.52 18.75 -4.51
C GLN A 151 10.63 18.88 -6.04
N TYR A 152 9.98 19.89 -6.63
CA TYR A 152 10.00 20.16 -8.07
C TYR A 152 11.09 21.15 -8.50
N ILE A 153 11.94 21.67 -7.59
CA ILE A 153 13.03 22.60 -7.93
C ILE A 153 14.01 21.99 -8.95
N LYS A 154 14.25 20.67 -8.88
CA LYS A 154 15.11 19.98 -9.86
C LYS A 154 14.56 20.01 -11.29
N GLU A 155 13.27 20.33 -11.47
CA GLU A 155 12.54 20.26 -12.73
C GLU A 155 12.34 21.62 -13.40
N ILE A 156 12.92 22.69 -12.86
CA ILE A 156 12.89 24.04 -13.46
C ILE A 156 14.26 24.39 -14.09
N PRO A 157 14.36 25.44 -14.93
CA PRO A 157 15.63 25.91 -15.50
C PRO A 157 16.68 26.21 -14.44
N ALA A 158 17.96 25.98 -14.74
CA ALA A 158 19.04 26.03 -13.75
C ALA A 158 19.22 27.43 -13.12
N GLU A 159 18.98 28.47 -13.92
CA GLU A 159 19.02 29.88 -13.56
C GLU A 159 18.03 30.25 -12.44
N ASP A 160 16.90 29.55 -12.33
CA ASP A 160 15.86 29.83 -11.33
C ASP A 160 16.06 29.04 -10.03
N ARG A 161 16.84 27.95 -10.06
CA ARG A 161 16.97 27.02 -8.93
C ARG A 161 17.66 27.66 -7.73
N VAL A 162 18.74 28.40 -7.98
CA VAL A 162 19.61 28.98 -6.94
C VAL A 162 18.79 29.84 -5.99
N TYR A 163 17.92 30.69 -6.54
CA TYR A 163 17.05 31.56 -5.76
C TYR A 163 16.09 30.78 -4.85
N LEU A 164 15.50 29.71 -5.36
CA LEU A 164 14.56 28.89 -4.59
C LEU A 164 15.26 28.04 -3.52
N VAL A 165 16.45 27.49 -3.81
CA VAL A 165 17.26 26.77 -2.83
C VAL A 165 17.69 27.71 -1.70
N HIS A 166 18.14 28.92 -2.03
CA HIS A 166 18.47 29.93 -1.03
C HIS A 166 17.25 30.25 -0.13
N ARG A 167 16.07 30.44 -0.70
CA ARG A 167 14.84 30.62 0.09
C ARG A 167 14.52 29.42 0.98
N ALA A 168 14.70 28.19 0.48
CA ALA A 168 14.42 26.98 1.22
C ALA A 168 15.41 26.77 2.40
N LEU A 169 16.68 27.17 2.27
CA LEU A 169 17.67 27.17 3.35
C LEU A 169 17.31 28.16 4.47
N GLN A 170 16.57 29.22 4.15
CA GLN A 170 16.12 30.23 5.10
C GLN A 170 14.79 29.88 5.77
N ASP A 171 14.15 28.79 5.36
CA ASP A 171 12.87 28.37 5.93
C ASP A 171 13.05 27.93 7.40
N THR A 172 12.00 28.13 8.20
CA THR A 172 11.97 27.68 9.60
C THR A 172 11.54 26.22 9.73
N TYR A 173 10.99 25.63 8.66
CA TYR A 173 10.58 24.24 8.64
C TYR A 173 11.77 23.31 8.41
N GLY A 174 12.14 22.57 9.46
CA GLY A 174 13.29 21.66 9.45
C GLY A 174 13.38 20.71 8.24
N PRO A 175 12.30 20.02 7.82
CA PRO A 175 12.34 19.17 6.62
C PRO A 175 12.70 19.90 5.33
N LEU A 176 12.18 21.12 5.12
CA LEU A 176 12.49 21.93 3.94
C LEU A 176 13.94 22.43 3.97
N PHE A 177 14.42 22.88 5.13
CA PHE A 177 15.82 23.22 5.32
C PHE A 177 16.76 22.05 4.98
N SER A 178 16.49 20.85 5.52
CA SER A 178 17.31 19.65 5.23
C SER A 178 17.29 19.28 3.75
N PHE A 179 16.12 19.31 3.11
CA PHE A 179 16.01 19.01 1.69
C PHE A 179 16.72 20.04 0.81
N ALA A 180 16.67 21.33 1.19
CA ALA A 180 17.41 22.38 0.49
C ALA A 180 18.92 22.14 0.51
N ALA A 181 19.47 21.64 1.62
CA ALA A 181 20.87 21.27 1.73
C ALA A 181 21.25 20.14 0.76
N GLU A 182 20.37 19.17 0.52
CA GLU A 182 20.58 18.11 -0.47
C GLU A 182 20.59 18.65 -1.90
N LEU A 183 19.78 19.66 -2.20
CA LEU A 183 19.74 20.27 -3.54
C LEU A 183 21.02 21.02 -3.92
N ILE A 184 21.87 21.42 -2.96
CA ILE A 184 23.14 22.12 -3.23
C ILE A 184 24.04 21.29 -4.15
N GLU A 185 24.08 19.97 -3.97
CA GLU A 185 24.94 19.06 -4.75
C GLU A 185 24.63 19.09 -6.26
N ILE A 186 23.37 19.37 -6.63
CA ILE A 186 22.92 19.43 -8.03
C ILE A 186 22.95 20.85 -8.62
N MET A 187 23.43 21.85 -7.87
CA MET A 187 23.59 23.23 -8.35
C MET A 187 24.88 23.41 -9.17
N PRO A 188 24.94 24.41 -10.06
CA PRO A 188 26.18 24.78 -10.76
C PRO A 188 27.33 25.06 -9.78
N GLU A 189 28.55 24.65 -10.13
CA GLU A 189 29.73 24.81 -9.25
C GLU A 189 29.96 26.26 -8.82
N SER A 190 29.69 27.23 -9.70
CA SER A 190 29.81 28.66 -9.41
C SER A 190 28.90 29.16 -8.27
N GLU A 191 27.84 28.43 -7.96
CA GLU A 191 26.82 28.82 -6.98
C GLU A 191 26.89 27.97 -5.69
N ARG A 192 27.55 26.80 -5.75
CA ARG A 192 27.64 25.87 -4.61
C ARG A 192 28.33 26.49 -3.41
N GLU A 193 29.42 27.20 -3.62
CA GLU A 193 30.20 27.82 -2.53
C GLU A 193 29.34 28.83 -1.74
N SER A 194 28.55 29.64 -2.44
CA SER A 194 27.63 30.60 -1.82
C SER A 194 26.55 29.90 -1.01
N LEU A 195 25.94 28.84 -1.55
CA LEU A 195 24.90 28.07 -0.86
C LEU A 195 25.45 27.27 0.34
N GLN A 196 26.67 26.72 0.24
CA GLN A 196 27.34 26.04 1.35
C GLN A 196 27.67 27.01 2.47
N THR A 197 28.11 28.23 2.13
CA THR A 197 28.33 29.29 3.12
C THR A 197 27.04 29.64 3.86
N GLU A 198 25.92 29.75 3.14
CA GLU A 198 24.60 30.00 3.73
C GLU A 198 24.13 28.83 4.61
N LEU A 199 24.36 27.58 4.19
CA LEU A 199 24.09 26.38 4.98
C LEU A 199 24.91 26.37 6.28
N SER A 200 26.22 26.62 6.21
CA SER A 200 27.11 26.74 7.38
C SER A 200 26.59 27.78 8.36
N ARG A 201 26.25 28.97 7.87
CA ARG A 201 25.68 30.06 8.67
C ARG A 201 24.42 29.60 9.38
N ARG A 202 23.50 28.95 8.67
CA ARG A 202 22.23 28.48 9.23
C ARG A 202 22.39 27.38 10.28
N ILE A 203 23.30 26.42 10.05
CA ILE A 203 23.62 25.38 11.03
C ILE A 203 24.13 26.01 12.34
N LYS A 204 25.02 27.01 12.25
CA LYS A 204 25.51 27.74 13.43
C LYS A 204 24.37 28.41 14.20
N GLU A 205 23.45 29.06 13.50
CA GLU A 205 22.26 29.67 14.13
C GLU A 205 21.40 28.61 14.85
N ILE A 206 21.20 27.45 14.24
CA ILE A 206 20.41 26.36 14.85
C ILE A 206 21.05 25.89 16.16
N PHE A 207 22.36 25.65 16.20
CA PHE A 207 23.04 25.25 17.44
C PHE A 207 23.03 26.32 18.54
N GLN A 208 22.76 27.59 18.20
CA GLN A 208 22.60 28.67 19.15
C GLN A 208 21.17 28.78 19.70
N MET A 209 20.21 28.04 19.13
CA MET A 209 18.83 28.04 19.61
C MET A 209 18.73 27.33 20.97
N GLU A 210 17.78 27.79 21.79
CA GLU A 210 17.50 27.11 23.05
C GLU A 210 16.79 25.78 22.82
N ASP A 211 15.97 25.65 21.78
CA ASP A 211 15.29 24.39 21.48
C ASP A 211 16.21 23.42 20.72
N SER A 212 16.65 22.36 21.40
CA SER A 212 17.51 21.33 20.82
C SER A 212 16.81 20.41 19.81
N PHE A 213 15.50 20.58 19.58
CA PHE A 213 14.73 19.76 18.65
C PHE A 213 15.36 19.73 17.24
N PHE A 214 15.90 20.86 16.78
CA PHE A 214 16.50 20.97 15.45
C PHE A 214 18.00 20.64 15.39
N HIS A 215 18.67 20.54 16.54
CA HIS A 215 20.12 20.36 16.62
C HIS A 215 20.56 19.02 16.03
N TYR A 216 19.77 17.95 16.23
CA TYR A 216 20.05 16.64 15.66
C TYR A 216 20.06 16.68 14.13
N ARG A 217 19.10 17.38 13.51
CA ARG A 217 19.03 17.53 12.06
C ARG A 217 20.18 18.38 11.53
N ALA A 218 20.51 19.48 12.22
CA ALA A 218 21.64 20.33 11.86
C ALA A 218 22.97 19.54 11.91
N ALA A 219 23.17 18.69 12.93
CA ALA A 219 24.33 17.82 13.03
C ALA A 219 24.45 16.83 11.85
N CYS A 220 23.32 16.30 11.36
CA CYS A 220 23.30 15.40 10.20
C CYS A 220 23.66 16.08 8.86
N LEU A 221 23.75 17.42 8.81
CA LEU A 221 24.03 18.17 7.58
C LEU A 221 25.43 18.77 7.54
N ILE A 222 26.24 18.60 8.59
CA ILE A 222 27.57 19.20 8.69
C ILE A 222 28.48 18.69 7.57
N ASP A 223 28.38 17.42 7.19
CA ASP A 223 29.16 16.85 6.08
C ASP A 223 28.87 17.50 4.71
N LYS A 224 27.72 18.19 4.56
CA LYS A 224 27.32 18.88 3.32
C LYS A 224 27.85 20.32 3.20
N VAL A 225 28.45 20.88 4.26
CA VAL A 225 29.12 22.18 4.20
C VAL A 225 30.56 22.07 3.69
N SER A 226 31.20 23.21 3.44
CA SER A 226 32.63 23.29 3.10
C SER A 226 33.49 22.59 4.16
N ARG A 227 34.60 21.95 3.75
CA ARG A 227 35.49 21.24 4.69
C ARG A 227 36.07 22.16 5.75
N GLU A 228 36.24 23.43 5.38
CA GLU A 228 36.73 24.51 6.21
C GLU A 228 35.78 24.77 7.39
N ASP A 229 34.47 24.72 7.17
CA ASP A 229 33.45 24.97 8.20
C ASP A 229 33.11 23.73 9.05
N GLN A 230 33.29 22.52 8.51
CA GLN A 230 32.90 21.26 9.19
C GLN A 230 33.46 21.14 10.61
N LYS A 231 34.74 21.47 10.78
CA LYS A 231 35.43 21.32 12.07
C LYS A 231 34.75 22.11 13.18
N GLU A 232 34.44 23.38 12.91
CA GLU A 232 33.78 24.26 13.88
C GLU A 232 32.38 23.74 14.23
N LEU A 233 31.63 23.28 13.23
CA LEU A 233 30.28 22.76 13.43
C LEU A 233 30.27 21.44 14.22
N TRP A 234 31.23 20.55 13.97
CA TRP A 234 31.37 19.33 14.76
C TRP A 234 31.70 19.61 16.22
N ASP A 235 32.54 20.61 16.50
CA ASP A 235 32.84 21.04 17.86
C ASP A 235 31.60 21.57 18.60
N LEU A 236 30.67 22.23 17.88
CA LEU A 236 29.38 22.63 18.44
C LEU A 236 28.50 21.41 18.76
N ALA A 237 28.36 20.47 17.81
CA ALA A 237 27.52 19.29 17.99
C ALA A 237 28.01 18.35 19.12
N LEU A 238 29.33 18.24 19.32
CA LEU A 238 29.92 17.46 20.42
C LEU A 238 29.67 18.08 21.80
N LYS A 239 29.49 19.40 21.86
CA LYS A 239 29.20 20.15 23.10
C LYS A 239 27.70 20.36 23.32
N ASP A 240 26.88 19.82 22.43
CA ASP A 240 25.43 19.97 22.50
C ASP A 240 24.85 19.44 23.82
N LYS A 241 23.81 20.08 24.33
CA LYS A 241 23.15 19.66 25.57
C LYS A 241 22.38 18.35 25.43
N ASN A 242 21.88 18.02 24.23
CA ASN A 242 21.18 16.78 23.95
C ASN A 242 22.18 15.62 23.73
N SER A 243 22.02 14.55 24.50
CA SER A 243 22.87 13.34 24.44
C SER A 243 22.80 12.61 23.10
N GLU A 244 21.68 12.67 22.39
CA GLU A 244 21.52 12.05 21.08
C GLU A 244 22.34 12.79 20.02
N VAL A 245 22.38 14.12 20.08
CA VAL A 245 23.20 14.97 19.19
C VAL A 245 24.69 14.68 19.41
N ARG A 246 25.13 14.62 20.67
CA ARG A 246 26.52 14.25 20.99
C ARG A 246 26.86 12.83 20.51
N SER A 247 25.96 11.88 20.70
CA SER A 247 26.16 10.50 20.26
C SER A 247 26.17 10.37 18.73
N MET A 248 25.36 11.17 18.02
CA MET A 248 25.39 11.26 16.57
C MET A 248 26.70 11.86 16.07
N ALA A 249 27.12 13.01 16.62
CA ALA A 249 28.39 13.63 16.28
C ALA A 249 29.57 12.67 16.50
N LYS A 250 29.62 11.96 17.63
CA LYS A 250 30.65 10.94 17.89
C LYS A 250 30.65 9.83 16.84
N ARG A 251 29.48 9.27 16.49
CA ARG A 251 29.37 8.20 15.48
C ARG A 251 29.80 8.66 14.08
N LEU A 252 29.46 9.89 13.69
CA LEU A 252 29.83 10.43 12.37
C LEU A 252 31.30 10.85 12.29
N ILE A 253 31.92 11.15 13.44
CA ILE A 253 33.36 11.44 13.55
C ILE A 253 34.18 10.15 13.65
N ASP A 254 33.67 9.12 14.35
CA ASP A 254 34.34 7.83 14.58
C ASP A 254 33.32 6.68 14.74
N PRO A 255 33.03 5.93 13.67
CA PRO A 255 32.02 4.87 13.66
C PRO A 255 32.33 3.65 14.55
N ASP A 256 33.56 3.50 15.06
CA ASP A 256 34.06 2.25 15.67
C ASP A 256 34.05 2.22 17.23
N SER A 257 33.45 3.21 17.92
CA SER A 257 33.51 3.28 19.40
C SER A 257 32.45 2.42 20.14
N GLU A 258 32.91 1.44 20.94
CA GLU A 258 32.15 0.38 21.67
C GLU A 258 31.15 0.86 22.75
N ILE A 259 29.99 0.17 22.81
CA ILE A 259 28.98 0.26 23.88
C ILE A 259 29.05 -1.02 24.74
N ILE A 260 29.75 -1.01 25.88
CA ILE A 260 29.60 -2.05 26.93
C ILE A 260 29.73 -1.41 28.31
N THR A 261 28.65 -1.44 29.10
CA THR A 261 28.60 -1.96 30.49
C THR A 261 27.43 -1.33 31.24
N GLN A 262 26.32 -2.06 31.42
CA GLN A 262 25.50 -1.93 32.61
C GLN A 262 24.84 -3.26 32.93
N LYS A 263 25.06 -3.71 34.18
CA LYS A 263 24.25 -4.74 34.85
C LYS A 263 22.84 -4.19 34.98
N VAL A 264 21.83 -4.94 34.59
CA VAL A 264 20.47 -4.66 35.04
C VAL A 264 19.93 -5.92 35.72
N ASP A 265 19.03 -5.71 36.66
CA ASP A 265 18.34 -6.68 37.49
C ASP A 265 16.85 -6.51 37.20
N SER A 266 16.29 -7.41 36.39
CA SER A 266 14.88 -7.49 36.02
C SER A 266 14.67 -8.80 35.24
N ASN A 267 13.43 -9.25 35.05
CA ASN A 267 13.13 -10.43 34.21
C ASN A 267 13.64 -10.27 32.76
N TYR A 268 13.98 -9.06 32.34
CA TYR A 268 14.68 -8.77 31.10
C TYR A 268 16.16 -9.17 31.16
N ASP A 269 16.81 -9.02 32.31
CA ASP A 269 18.23 -9.28 32.49
C ASP A 269 18.57 -10.74 32.63
N THR A 270 17.70 -11.53 33.26
CA THR A 270 17.86 -13.00 33.22
C THR A 270 17.74 -13.52 31.79
N ARG A 271 16.83 -12.96 30.98
CA ARG A 271 16.68 -13.30 29.55
C ARG A 271 17.86 -12.83 28.71
N PHE A 272 18.29 -11.57 28.88
CA PHE A 272 19.47 -11.00 28.23
C PHE A 272 20.73 -11.79 28.60
N ASN A 273 20.91 -12.14 29.88
CA ASN A 273 22.06 -12.94 30.33
C ASN A 273 22.04 -14.37 29.78
N ILE A 274 20.88 -15.03 29.72
CA ILE A 274 20.75 -16.36 29.09
C ILE A 274 21.05 -16.26 27.58
N GLN A 275 20.49 -15.28 26.88
CA GLN A 275 20.71 -15.02 25.46
C GLN A 275 22.19 -14.76 25.16
N GLN A 276 22.86 -13.88 25.90
CA GLN A 276 24.28 -13.60 25.71
C GLN A 276 25.14 -14.82 26.02
N ARG A 277 24.82 -15.59 27.07
CA ARG A 277 25.55 -16.83 27.40
C ARG A 277 25.45 -17.91 26.32
N ILE A 278 24.30 -18.05 25.67
CA ILE A 278 24.12 -19.00 24.57
C ILE A 278 24.86 -18.52 23.31
N ARG A 279 24.80 -17.22 22.99
CA ARG A 279 25.51 -16.63 21.83
C ARG A 279 27.02 -16.83 21.91
N ILE A 280 27.62 -16.64 23.08
CA ILE A 280 29.08 -16.76 23.29
C ILE A 280 29.55 -18.19 23.61
N ALA A 281 28.64 -19.14 23.85
CA ALA A 281 29.01 -20.53 24.12
C ALA A 281 29.52 -21.26 22.87
N SER A 282 30.38 -22.27 23.04
CA SER A 282 30.80 -23.17 21.97
C SER A 282 29.62 -23.97 21.41
N GLU A 283 29.67 -24.34 20.14
CA GLU A 283 28.59 -25.07 19.45
C GLU A 283 28.11 -26.31 20.23
N SER A 284 29.03 -27.16 20.68
CA SER A 284 28.72 -28.36 21.49
C SER A 284 28.05 -28.09 22.84
N LYS A 285 28.19 -26.87 23.38
CA LYS A 285 27.63 -26.47 24.68
C LYS A 285 26.29 -25.76 24.52
N ARG A 286 25.99 -25.21 23.34
CA ARG A 286 24.70 -24.57 23.04
C ARG A 286 23.56 -25.58 23.13
N SER A 287 23.70 -26.76 22.52
CA SER A 287 22.67 -27.82 22.53
C SER A 287 22.28 -28.23 23.96
N GLN A 288 23.27 -28.44 24.83
CA GLN A 288 23.03 -28.79 26.24
C GLN A 288 22.36 -27.67 27.05
N LEU A 289 22.71 -26.41 26.78
CA LEU A 289 22.12 -25.25 27.44
C LEU A 289 20.66 -25.05 27.02
N ILE A 290 20.35 -25.21 25.72
CA ILE A 290 18.97 -25.18 25.21
C ILE A 290 18.16 -26.35 25.79
N GLU A 291 18.72 -27.56 25.80
CA GLU A 291 18.04 -28.73 26.36
C GLU A 291 17.67 -28.54 27.83
N LYS A 292 18.57 -27.95 28.62
CA LYS A 292 18.32 -27.64 30.03
C LYS A 292 17.24 -26.56 30.18
N ALA A 293 17.28 -25.52 29.36
CA ALA A 293 16.31 -24.43 29.39
C ALA A 293 14.90 -24.91 28.98
N LEU A 294 14.79 -25.89 28.08
CA LEU A 294 13.51 -26.53 27.73
C LEU A 294 12.88 -27.37 28.84
N LYS A 295 13.64 -27.73 29.88
CA LYS A 295 13.11 -28.43 31.07
C LYS A 295 12.78 -27.46 32.21
N ASP A 296 12.89 -26.15 32.00
CA ASP A 296 12.60 -25.15 33.02
C ASP A 296 11.09 -25.09 33.32
N LYS A 297 10.75 -24.84 34.58
CA LYS A 297 9.34 -24.71 35.00
C LYS A 297 8.68 -23.46 34.42
N ASN A 298 9.46 -22.42 34.12
CA ASN A 298 8.96 -21.17 33.56
C ASN A 298 8.86 -21.24 32.03
N SER A 299 7.65 -21.12 31.48
CA SER A 299 7.43 -21.17 30.03
C SER A 299 8.12 -20.02 29.27
N SER A 300 8.37 -18.87 29.90
CA SER A 300 9.18 -17.80 29.29
C SER A 300 10.63 -18.20 29.05
N ILE A 301 11.18 -19.09 29.88
CA ILE A 301 12.54 -19.61 29.71
C ILE A 301 12.55 -20.69 28.61
N ARG A 302 11.52 -21.55 28.58
CA ARG A 302 11.34 -22.55 27.51
C ARG A 302 11.14 -21.90 26.14
N PHE A 303 10.32 -20.85 26.06
CA PHE A 303 10.13 -20.03 24.86
C PHE A 303 11.46 -19.43 24.38
N LEU A 304 12.23 -18.79 25.28
CA LEU A 304 13.55 -18.25 24.94
C LEU A 304 14.51 -19.34 24.45
N ALA A 305 14.41 -20.56 24.98
CA ALA A 305 15.22 -21.68 24.52
C ALA A 305 14.92 -22.04 23.06
N ILE A 306 13.66 -22.00 22.65
CA ILE A 306 13.25 -22.22 21.26
C ILE A 306 13.66 -21.06 20.35
N ASP A 307 13.48 -19.81 20.78
CA ASP A 307 13.88 -18.62 20.01
C ASP A 307 15.40 -18.61 19.68
N LEU A 308 16.21 -19.29 20.50
CA LEU A 308 17.65 -19.39 20.34
C LEU A 308 18.12 -20.68 19.63
N LEU A 309 17.21 -21.52 19.12
CA LEU A 309 17.56 -22.76 18.41
C LEU A 309 18.42 -22.53 17.17
N ASP A 310 18.35 -21.36 16.54
CA ASP A 310 19.19 -21.02 15.38
C ASP A 310 20.69 -20.99 15.70
N LEU A 311 21.05 -20.86 16.98
CA LEU A 311 22.44 -20.88 17.43
C LEU A 311 22.97 -22.32 17.63
N VAL A 312 22.08 -23.31 17.64
CA VAL A 312 22.39 -24.74 17.80
C VAL A 312 22.74 -25.35 16.45
N PRO A 313 23.74 -26.26 16.36
CA PRO A 313 24.04 -27.00 15.14
C PRO A 313 22.81 -27.74 14.60
N ILE A 314 22.61 -27.70 13.28
CA ILE A 314 21.40 -28.24 12.63
C ILE A 314 21.13 -29.72 12.95
N LEU A 315 22.17 -30.51 13.16
CA LEU A 315 22.10 -31.94 13.50
C LEU A 315 21.42 -32.19 14.85
N ASP A 316 21.50 -31.23 15.79
CA ASP A 316 20.98 -31.38 17.15
C ASP A 316 19.56 -30.80 17.28
N ARG A 317 19.07 -30.04 16.29
CA ARG A 317 17.80 -29.30 16.38
C ARG A 317 16.58 -30.22 16.40
N THR A 318 16.62 -31.33 15.68
CA THR A 318 15.46 -32.23 15.50
C THR A 318 14.90 -32.73 16.83
N GLU A 319 15.75 -33.23 17.72
CA GLU A 319 15.30 -33.76 19.02
C GLU A 319 14.78 -32.66 19.95
N LEU A 320 15.36 -31.46 19.87
CA LEU A 320 14.96 -30.31 20.68
C LEU A 320 13.59 -29.77 20.24
N VAL A 321 13.37 -29.63 18.93
CA VAL A 321 12.07 -29.24 18.35
C VAL A 321 11.02 -30.30 18.68
N GLU A 322 11.35 -31.58 18.51
CA GLU A 322 10.43 -32.67 18.79
C GLU A 322 9.92 -32.67 20.24
N ARG A 323 10.79 -32.37 21.20
CA ARG A 323 10.43 -32.27 22.61
C ARG A 323 9.55 -31.05 22.88
N ALA A 324 9.86 -29.93 22.26
CA ALA A 324 9.09 -28.70 22.43
C ALA A 324 7.70 -28.78 21.76
N LEU A 325 7.54 -29.64 20.75
CA LEU A 325 6.23 -29.98 20.19
C LEU A 325 5.33 -30.78 21.16
N GLU A 326 5.89 -31.29 22.25
CA GLU A 326 5.15 -31.98 23.33
C GLU A 326 4.91 -31.07 24.54
N ASP A 327 5.32 -29.80 24.49
CA ASP A 327 5.14 -28.86 25.60
C ASP A 327 3.66 -28.57 25.85
N GLU A 328 3.31 -28.39 27.12
CA GLU A 328 1.95 -28.05 27.55
C GLU A 328 1.61 -26.56 27.32
N ASP A 329 2.63 -25.70 27.28
CA ASP A 329 2.46 -24.27 27.02
C ASP A 329 2.32 -24.02 25.51
N LEU A 330 1.21 -23.40 25.12
CA LEU A 330 0.85 -23.20 23.72
C LEU A 330 1.81 -22.28 22.97
N ILE A 331 2.41 -21.31 23.66
CA ILE A 331 3.37 -20.38 23.04
C ILE A 331 4.66 -21.16 22.73
N VAL A 332 5.11 -22.02 23.64
CA VAL A 332 6.28 -22.88 23.42
C VAL A 332 6.01 -23.86 22.27
N PHE A 333 4.86 -24.53 22.29
CA PHE A 333 4.42 -25.44 21.24
C PHE A 333 4.37 -24.76 19.85
N HIS A 334 3.71 -23.61 19.76
CA HIS A 334 3.59 -22.83 18.53
C HIS A 334 4.96 -22.38 18.00
N THR A 335 5.84 -21.89 18.88
CA THR A 335 7.19 -21.48 18.50
C THR A 335 8.01 -22.68 17.99
N ALA A 336 7.85 -23.85 18.61
CA ALA A 336 8.49 -25.08 18.17
C ALA A 336 8.01 -25.51 16.78
N ALA A 337 6.71 -25.36 16.49
CA ALA A 337 6.15 -25.65 15.17
C ALA A 337 6.80 -24.80 14.07
N ILE A 338 6.98 -23.49 14.30
CA ILE A 338 7.66 -22.59 13.36
C ILE A 338 9.10 -23.04 13.09
N PHE A 339 9.78 -23.60 14.09
CA PHE A 339 11.17 -24.07 13.97
C PHE A 339 11.33 -25.40 13.22
N ILE A 340 10.24 -26.08 12.84
CA ILE A 340 10.32 -27.29 12.00
C ILE A 340 11.05 -27.00 10.70
N GLU A 341 10.80 -25.86 10.05
CA GLU A 341 11.48 -25.46 8.80
C GLU A 341 13.00 -25.28 8.96
N LYS A 342 13.48 -25.16 10.19
CA LYS A 342 14.90 -24.92 10.50
C LYS A 342 15.65 -26.18 10.95
N VAL A 343 15.01 -27.35 10.90
CA VAL A 343 15.66 -28.66 11.06
C VAL A 343 16.09 -29.24 9.70
N LEU A 344 16.78 -30.38 9.71
CA LEU A 344 17.13 -31.10 8.48
C LEU A 344 15.87 -31.46 7.68
N GLU A 345 15.87 -31.16 6.38
CA GLU A 345 14.75 -31.40 5.45
C GLU A 345 14.16 -32.81 5.56
N LYS A 346 15.02 -33.84 5.63
CA LYS A 346 14.60 -35.25 5.78
C LYS A 346 13.80 -35.54 7.06
N GLU A 347 13.95 -34.73 8.10
CA GLU A 347 13.26 -34.88 9.39
C GLU A 347 11.98 -34.03 9.47
N GLN A 348 11.84 -33.02 8.62
CA GLN A 348 10.68 -32.11 8.65
C GLN A 348 9.36 -32.85 8.45
N VAL A 349 9.31 -33.80 7.50
CA VAL A 349 8.12 -34.60 7.22
C VAL A 349 7.63 -35.34 8.48
N ARG A 350 8.57 -35.91 9.25
CA ARG A 350 8.26 -36.62 10.50
C ARG A 350 7.70 -35.67 11.56
N LEU A 351 8.29 -34.48 11.71
CA LEU A 351 7.85 -33.47 12.68
C LEU A 351 6.50 -32.84 12.29
N LYS A 352 6.26 -32.57 10.99
CA LYS A 352 4.97 -32.08 10.50
C LYS A 352 3.84 -33.09 10.71
N LEU A 353 4.11 -34.39 10.52
CA LEU A 353 3.15 -35.44 10.87
C LEU A 353 2.82 -35.45 12.37
N LYS A 354 3.82 -35.24 13.24
CA LYS A 354 3.61 -35.15 14.69
C LYS A 354 2.78 -33.91 15.06
N LEU A 355 3.10 -32.76 14.46
CA LEU A 355 2.32 -31.53 14.59
C LEU A 355 0.86 -31.75 14.19
N PHE A 356 0.61 -32.35 13.01
CA PHE A 356 -0.73 -32.65 12.53
C PHE A 356 -1.54 -33.50 13.52
N GLN A 357 -0.96 -34.59 14.04
CA GLN A 357 -1.65 -35.47 14.98
C GLN A 357 -1.97 -34.77 16.31
N ARG A 358 -1.04 -33.94 16.80
CA ARG A 358 -1.25 -33.13 18.00
C ARG A 358 -2.39 -32.13 17.80
N LEU A 359 -2.35 -31.35 16.71
CA LEU A 359 -3.39 -30.38 16.37
C LEU A 359 -4.77 -31.06 16.23
N LYS A 360 -4.82 -32.21 15.56
CA LYS A 360 -6.07 -32.98 15.40
C LYS A 360 -6.67 -33.39 16.74
N THR A 361 -5.85 -33.91 17.65
CA THR A 361 -6.30 -34.33 18.98
C THR A 361 -6.84 -33.14 19.76
N GLU A 362 -6.11 -32.02 19.75
CA GLU A 362 -6.46 -30.84 20.53
C GLU A 362 -7.69 -30.08 19.98
N LEU A 363 -7.85 -30.04 18.65
CA LEU A 363 -9.05 -29.49 18.01
C LEU A 363 -10.30 -30.30 18.35
N GLN A 364 -10.17 -31.63 18.46
CA GLN A 364 -11.27 -32.52 18.85
C GLN A 364 -11.64 -32.41 20.33
N SER A 365 -10.67 -32.13 21.21
CA SER A 365 -10.95 -31.91 22.64
C SER A 365 -11.47 -30.51 22.95
N GLY A 366 -11.38 -29.56 22.01
CA GLY A 366 -11.80 -28.16 22.21
C GLY A 366 -10.94 -27.42 23.24
N SER A 367 -9.71 -27.87 23.47
CA SER A 367 -8.80 -27.41 24.54
C SER A 367 -7.95 -26.21 24.17
N LEU A 368 -7.87 -25.85 22.89
CA LEU A 368 -6.97 -24.82 22.37
C LEU A 368 -7.69 -23.53 22.01
N ASP A 369 -7.00 -22.41 22.20
CA ASP A 369 -7.36 -21.11 21.64
C ASP A 369 -7.24 -21.16 20.10
N CYS A 370 -8.34 -20.84 19.40
CA CYS A 370 -8.44 -20.89 17.94
C CYS A 370 -7.35 -20.07 17.23
N PHE A 371 -6.86 -18.97 17.83
CA PHE A 371 -5.91 -18.09 17.17
C PHE A 371 -4.55 -18.76 16.91
N PHE A 372 -3.97 -19.41 17.92
CA PHE A 372 -2.67 -20.08 17.78
C PHE A 372 -2.73 -21.31 16.87
N ILE A 373 -3.90 -21.97 16.83
CA ILE A 373 -4.10 -23.18 16.01
C ILE A 373 -3.97 -22.88 14.53
N LEU A 374 -4.60 -21.79 14.06
CA LEU A 374 -4.66 -21.53 12.63
C LEU A 374 -3.27 -21.23 12.05
N GLY A 375 -2.45 -20.46 12.76
CA GLY A 375 -1.05 -20.24 12.38
C GLY A 375 -0.23 -21.53 12.30
N MET A 376 -0.52 -22.52 13.16
CA MET A 376 0.13 -23.83 13.11
C MET A 376 -0.42 -24.74 12.01
N ILE A 377 -1.71 -24.64 11.69
CA ILE A 377 -2.31 -25.35 10.56
C ILE A 377 -1.59 -24.97 9.26
N GLU A 378 -1.24 -23.70 9.07
CA GLU A 378 -0.49 -23.24 7.89
C GLU A 378 0.89 -23.87 7.74
N LEU A 379 1.49 -24.39 8.81
CA LEU A 379 2.78 -25.10 8.76
C LEU A 379 2.65 -26.53 8.20
N ILE A 380 1.43 -26.98 7.93
CA ILE A 380 1.14 -28.27 7.27
C ILE A 380 1.07 -28.05 5.76
N ASP A 381 2.04 -28.63 5.03
CA ASP A 381 2.16 -28.46 3.57
C ASP A 381 0.93 -28.97 2.80
N ASP A 382 0.34 -30.07 3.27
CA ASP A 382 -0.79 -30.70 2.59
C ASP A 382 -2.10 -29.93 2.86
N THR A 383 -2.60 -29.25 1.84
CA THR A 383 -3.88 -28.51 1.89
C THR A 383 -5.05 -29.40 2.31
N LYS A 384 -5.10 -30.68 1.92
CA LYS A 384 -6.17 -31.60 2.33
C LYS A 384 -6.12 -31.87 3.83
N GLN A 385 -4.92 -32.01 4.39
CA GLN A 385 -4.74 -32.16 5.85
C GLN A 385 -5.16 -30.90 6.60
N ARG A 386 -4.80 -29.70 6.10
CA ARG A 386 -5.26 -28.43 6.68
C ARG A 386 -6.78 -28.33 6.74
N VAL A 387 -7.42 -28.67 5.63
CA VAL A 387 -8.89 -28.71 5.50
C VAL A 387 -9.49 -29.76 6.44
N GLU A 388 -8.88 -30.93 6.56
CA GLU A 388 -9.31 -31.97 7.51
C GLU A 388 -9.29 -31.46 8.95
N LEU A 389 -8.23 -30.75 9.35
CA LEU A 389 -8.13 -30.15 10.69
C LEU A 389 -9.24 -29.14 10.92
N ILE A 390 -9.51 -28.24 9.96
CA ILE A 390 -10.60 -27.25 10.07
C ILE A 390 -11.95 -27.95 10.22
N LYS A 391 -12.25 -28.94 9.36
CA LYS A 391 -13.51 -29.71 9.41
C LYS A 391 -13.68 -30.54 10.68
N SER A 392 -12.58 -30.88 11.35
CA SER A 392 -12.64 -31.60 12.63
C SER A 392 -13.16 -30.74 13.78
N ASN A 393 -13.21 -29.41 13.60
CA ASN A 393 -13.79 -28.46 14.55
C ASN A 393 -14.87 -27.59 13.86
N PRO A 394 -16.16 -27.99 13.94
CA PRO A 394 -17.25 -27.27 13.28
C PRO A 394 -17.43 -25.82 13.73
N VAL A 395 -17.03 -25.47 14.95
CA VAL A 395 -17.08 -24.09 15.44
C VAL A 395 -16.08 -23.23 14.68
N LEU A 396 -14.84 -23.70 14.57
CA LEU A 396 -13.79 -23.02 13.81
C LEU A 396 -14.14 -22.89 12.32
N GLU A 397 -14.65 -23.96 11.70
CA GLU A 397 -15.10 -23.93 10.30
C GLU A 397 -16.19 -22.87 10.10
N GLN A 398 -17.16 -22.79 11.02
CA GLN A 398 -18.23 -21.81 10.94
C GLN A 398 -17.71 -20.39 11.18
N GLU A 399 -16.78 -20.17 12.11
CA GLU A 399 -16.14 -18.87 12.34
C GLU A 399 -15.41 -18.37 11.09
N LEU A 400 -14.62 -19.24 10.43
CA LEU A 400 -13.94 -18.90 9.18
C LEU A 400 -14.93 -18.61 8.04
N LYS A 401 -16.01 -19.39 7.91
CA LYS A 401 -17.08 -19.14 6.94
C LYS A 401 -17.80 -17.82 7.20
N MET A 402 -18.06 -17.48 8.46
CA MET A 402 -18.67 -16.20 8.84
C MET A 402 -17.74 -15.04 8.51
N LEU A 403 -16.45 -15.16 8.86
CA LEU A 403 -15.43 -14.18 8.53
C LEU A 403 -15.32 -13.96 7.00
N ALA A 404 -15.31 -15.04 6.20
CA ALA A 404 -15.27 -14.99 4.75
C ALA A 404 -16.51 -14.36 4.08
N LYS A 405 -17.59 -14.15 4.84
CA LYS A 405 -18.80 -13.42 4.37
C LYS A 405 -18.84 -11.97 4.83
N THR A 406 -17.92 -11.54 5.68
CA THR A 406 -17.94 -10.17 6.17
C THR A 406 -17.66 -9.17 5.06
N THR A 407 -18.33 -8.03 5.12
CA THR A 407 -17.99 -6.84 4.35
C THR A 407 -18.19 -5.62 5.24
N PRO A 408 -17.25 -4.66 5.25
CA PRO A 408 -17.44 -3.41 6.00
C PRO A 408 -18.53 -2.53 5.37
N LEU A 409 -18.96 -2.85 4.15
CA LEU A 409 -20.06 -2.17 3.50
C LEU A 409 -21.37 -2.56 4.19
N TYR A 410 -22.25 -1.58 4.45
CA TYR A 410 -23.58 -1.78 5.05
C TYR A 410 -23.66 -2.13 6.55
N THR A 411 -22.54 -2.17 7.31
CA THR A 411 -22.57 -2.45 8.76
C THR A 411 -23.48 -1.48 9.53
N ASP A 412 -23.46 -0.21 9.14
CA ASP A 412 -24.18 0.87 9.83
C ASP A 412 -25.52 1.23 9.16
N VAL A 413 -26.06 0.33 8.31
CA VAL A 413 -27.27 0.59 7.55
C VAL A 413 -28.28 -0.53 7.68
N GLN A 414 -29.23 -0.36 8.59
CA GLN A 414 -30.29 -1.33 8.88
C GLN A 414 -31.55 -1.08 8.04
N ASP A 415 -31.96 0.18 7.85
CA ASP A 415 -33.17 0.51 7.11
C ASP A 415 -32.98 0.38 5.59
N PRO A 416 -33.99 -0.10 4.83
CA PRO A 416 -33.95 -0.14 3.38
C PRO A 416 -33.85 1.27 2.77
N PHE A 417 -33.02 1.42 1.73
CA PHE A 417 -32.85 2.67 1.00
C PHE A 417 -32.68 2.39 -0.51
N PHE A 418 -32.72 3.44 -1.34
CA PHE A 418 -32.32 3.28 -2.75
C PHE A 418 -30.87 3.70 -2.97
N HIS A 419 -30.53 4.94 -2.61
CA HIS A 419 -29.17 5.47 -2.64
C HIS A 419 -28.79 5.97 -1.24
N LYS A 420 -27.61 5.58 -0.74
CA LYS A 420 -27.05 6.14 0.49
C LYS A 420 -25.56 6.39 0.30
N ARG A 421 -25.12 7.61 0.62
CA ARG A 421 -23.69 7.94 0.61
C ARG A 421 -22.99 7.13 1.70
N PHE A 422 -21.94 6.41 1.32
CA PHE A 422 -21.01 5.79 2.24
C PHE A 422 -20.00 6.83 2.70
N LEU A 423 -19.88 7.03 4.01
CA LEU A 423 -18.95 7.98 4.59
C LEU A 423 -17.57 7.35 4.63
N LYS A 424 -16.70 7.77 3.72
CA LYS A 424 -15.28 7.45 3.70
C LYS A 424 -14.47 8.67 3.26
N THR A 425 -13.16 8.64 3.52
CA THR A 425 -12.20 9.56 2.92
C THR A 425 -11.97 9.19 1.45
N GLY A 426 -11.54 10.14 0.62
CA GLY A 426 -11.29 9.91 -0.81
C GLY A 426 -12.54 10.03 -1.69
N SER A 427 -12.69 9.16 -2.69
CA SER A 427 -13.83 9.23 -3.62
C SER A 427 -15.16 8.94 -2.96
N GLY A 428 -16.21 9.59 -3.46
CA GLY A 428 -17.57 9.30 -3.02
C GLY A 428 -17.93 7.87 -3.39
N THR A 429 -18.53 7.14 -2.46
CA THR A 429 -19.16 5.84 -2.73
C THR A 429 -20.64 5.92 -2.39
N THR A 430 -21.49 5.46 -3.30
CA THR A 430 -22.94 5.32 -3.08
C THR A 430 -23.30 3.85 -2.98
N LEU A 431 -23.87 3.49 -1.84
CA LEU A 431 -24.47 2.17 -1.62
C LEU A 431 -25.82 2.09 -2.32
N LEU A 432 -26.18 0.88 -2.75
CA LEU A 432 -27.46 0.56 -3.38
C LEU A 432 -28.16 -0.55 -2.61
N ASP A 433 -29.46 -0.43 -2.43
CA ASP A 433 -30.28 -1.50 -1.87
C ASP A 433 -31.57 -1.70 -2.68
N LYS A 434 -32.71 -1.22 -2.22
CA LYS A 434 -34.02 -1.54 -2.81
C LYS A 434 -34.28 -0.69 -4.05
N VAL A 435 -34.49 -1.35 -5.19
CA VAL A 435 -34.82 -0.66 -6.45
C VAL A 435 -36.29 -0.20 -6.43
N PRO A 436 -36.59 1.11 -6.55
CA PRO A 436 -37.94 1.65 -6.49
C PRO A 436 -38.89 0.95 -7.47
N GLY A 437 -40.09 0.61 -7.00
CA GLY A 437 -41.10 -0.06 -7.82
C GLY A 437 -40.83 -1.55 -8.07
N THR A 438 -39.80 -2.15 -7.48
CA THR A 438 -39.51 -3.59 -7.63
C THR A 438 -39.27 -4.29 -6.29
N LYS A 439 -39.31 -5.62 -6.30
CA LYS A 439 -38.86 -6.46 -5.17
C LYS A 439 -37.34 -6.73 -5.19
N ARG A 440 -36.62 -6.20 -6.18
CA ARG A 440 -35.20 -6.48 -6.39
C ARG A 440 -34.35 -5.63 -5.44
N SER A 441 -33.38 -6.27 -4.78
CA SER A 441 -32.35 -5.59 -4.00
C SER A 441 -31.00 -5.69 -4.72
N LEU A 442 -30.24 -4.59 -4.65
CA LEU A 442 -28.85 -4.48 -5.09
C LEU A 442 -27.87 -4.49 -3.91
N ARG A 443 -28.38 -4.66 -2.68
CA ARG A 443 -27.58 -4.75 -1.47
C ARG A 443 -26.56 -5.87 -1.59
N GLU A 444 -25.33 -5.59 -1.19
CA GLU A 444 -24.21 -6.53 -1.27
C GLU A 444 -23.91 -7.07 -2.68
N ARG A 445 -24.48 -6.45 -3.73
CA ARG A 445 -24.21 -6.81 -5.14
C ARG A 445 -23.47 -5.72 -5.89
N ILE A 446 -23.94 -4.47 -5.79
CA ILE A 446 -23.40 -3.35 -6.58
C ILE A 446 -23.26 -2.10 -5.70
N ILE A 447 -22.16 -1.38 -5.87
CA ILE A 447 -22.00 0.02 -5.42
C ILE A 447 -21.67 0.93 -6.59
N ILE A 448 -21.79 2.24 -6.40
CA ILE A 448 -21.33 3.25 -7.36
C ILE A 448 -20.15 3.99 -6.76
N ARG A 449 -19.02 4.03 -7.46
CA ARG A 449 -17.87 4.88 -7.14
C ARG A 449 -17.91 6.15 -7.98
N HIS A 450 -17.66 7.29 -7.35
CA HIS A 450 -17.63 8.60 -7.99
C HIS A 450 -16.18 9.07 -8.12
N ILE A 451 -15.53 8.68 -9.22
CA ILE A 451 -14.08 8.84 -9.41
C ILE A 451 -13.76 9.82 -10.51
N ASP A 452 -12.58 10.41 -10.46
CA ASP A 452 -12.13 11.31 -11.53
C ASP A 452 -11.80 10.52 -12.82
N VAL A 453 -11.78 11.21 -13.96
CA VAL A 453 -11.63 10.59 -15.29
C VAL A 453 -10.31 9.82 -15.40
N GLY A 454 -9.20 10.36 -14.87
CA GLY A 454 -7.89 9.71 -14.93
C GLY A 454 -7.86 8.35 -14.22
N PRO A 455 -8.16 8.31 -12.91
CA PRO A 455 -8.27 7.06 -12.17
C PRO A 455 -9.22 6.04 -12.79
N TYR A 456 -10.35 6.49 -13.35
CA TYR A 456 -11.24 5.61 -14.10
C TYR A 456 -10.57 4.94 -15.29
N GLN A 457 -9.86 5.70 -16.13
CA GLN A 457 -9.18 5.15 -17.31
C GLN A 457 -8.11 4.13 -16.92
N GLU A 458 -7.39 4.36 -15.83
CA GLU A 458 -6.39 3.41 -15.34
C GLU A 458 -7.02 2.13 -14.81
N TRP A 459 -8.13 2.25 -14.06
CA TRP A 459 -8.88 1.09 -13.59
C TRP A 459 -9.45 0.29 -14.77
N GLU A 460 -10.05 0.96 -15.75
CA GLU A 460 -10.65 0.33 -16.93
C GLU A 460 -9.59 -0.41 -17.77
N ARG A 461 -8.46 0.24 -18.05
CA ARG A 461 -7.32 -0.35 -18.74
C ARG A 461 -6.84 -1.61 -18.04
N THR A 462 -6.63 -1.51 -16.72
CA THR A 462 -6.15 -2.62 -15.89
C THR A 462 -7.14 -3.79 -15.85
N TYR A 463 -8.44 -3.49 -15.76
CA TYR A 463 -9.50 -4.50 -15.71
C TYR A 463 -9.69 -5.24 -17.05
N ARG A 464 -9.41 -4.58 -18.17
CA ARG A 464 -9.63 -5.16 -19.51
C ARG A 464 -8.47 -6.00 -20.04
N ASP A 465 -7.27 -5.85 -19.49
CA ASP A 465 -6.07 -6.55 -19.99
C ASP A 465 -5.96 -8.00 -19.47
N VAL A 466 -6.91 -8.84 -19.89
CA VAL A 466 -6.99 -10.26 -19.48
C VAL A 466 -5.74 -11.03 -19.89
N GLU A 467 -5.24 -10.77 -21.10
CA GLU A 467 -4.04 -11.45 -21.62
C GLU A 467 -2.80 -11.11 -20.80
N PHE A 468 -2.68 -9.86 -20.33
CA PHE A 468 -1.65 -9.52 -19.37
C PHE A 468 -1.78 -10.31 -18.08
N TRP A 469 -2.97 -10.35 -17.45
CA TRP A 469 -3.18 -11.08 -16.19
C TRP A 469 -2.93 -12.58 -16.34
N LYS A 470 -3.34 -13.17 -17.46
CA LYS A 470 -3.05 -14.55 -17.83
C LYS A 470 -1.55 -14.81 -17.96
N LYS A 471 -0.79 -13.89 -18.58
CA LYS A 471 0.69 -13.98 -18.65
C LYS A 471 1.36 -13.84 -17.30
N GLN A 472 0.77 -13.08 -16.37
CA GLN A 472 1.21 -13.07 -14.98
C GLN A 472 0.86 -14.37 -14.25
N GLY A 473 0.06 -15.28 -14.84
CA GLY A 473 -0.33 -16.55 -14.24
C GLY A 473 -1.51 -16.43 -13.29
N PHE A 474 -2.45 -15.51 -13.56
CA PHE A 474 -3.76 -15.52 -12.93
C PHE A 474 -4.77 -16.19 -13.87
N GLU A 475 -5.77 -16.85 -13.28
CA GLU A 475 -6.92 -17.44 -14.00
C GLU A 475 -8.17 -16.54 -13.93
N TYR A 476 -8.00 -15.33 -13.39
CA TYR A 476 -9.01 -14.31 -13.22
C TYR A 476 -8.37 -12.92 -13.32
N VAL A 477 -9.18 -11.87 -13.42
CA VAL A 477 -8.70 -10.49 -13.33
C VAL A 477 -8.70 -10.05 -11.85
N PRO A 478 -7.52 -9.84 -11.22
CA PRO A 478 -7.41 -9.62 -9.77
C PRO A 478 -7.61 -8.15 -9.37
N VAL A 479 -8.50 -7.45 -10.06
CA VAL A 479 -8.89 -6.08 -9.73
C VAL A 479 -10.41 -5.97 -9.65
N GLU A 480 -10.87 -4.94 -8.94
CA GLU A 480 -12.28 -4.71 -8.68
C GLU A 480 -13.13 -4.72 -9.97
N PRO A 481 -14.20 -5.54 -10.06
CA PRO A 481 -14.94 -5.70 -11.31
C PRO A 481 -15.82 -4.51 -11.69
N ILE A 482 -15.64 -3.99 -12.90
CA ILE A 482 -16.47 -2.92 -13.46
C ILE A 482 -17.72 -3.51 -14.14
N VAL A 483 -18.90 -3.08 -13.71
CA VAL A 483 -20.19 -3.45 -14.34
C VAL A 483 -20.59 -2.45 -15.41
N LYS A 484 -20.50 -1.16 -15.08
CA LYS A 484 -20.91 -0.06 -15.96
C LYS A 484 -20.24 1.23 -15.50
N ALA A 485 -19.99 2.15 -16.43
CA ALA A 485 -19.54 3.50 -16.10
C ALA A 485 -20.34 4.55 -16.87
N VAL A 486 -20.53 5.72 -16.27
CA VAL A 486 -21.26 6.84 -16.88
C VAL A 486 -20.58 8.17 -16.51
N LEU A 487 -20.41 9.06 -17.48
CA LEU A 487 -19.95 10.43 -17.21
C LEU A 487 -21.06 11.22 -16.51
N ASN A 488 -20.73 11.85 -15.38
CA ASN A 488 -21.66 12.64 -14.60
C ASN A 488 -21.40 14.14 -14.82
N PRO A 489 -22.23 14.83 -15.64
CA PRO A 489 -22.00 16.24 -15.98
C PRO A 489 -22.27 17.21 -14.82
N ARG A 490 -22.81 16.74 -13.69
CA ARG A 490 -23.03 17.58 -12.49
C ARG A 490 -21.79 17.66 -11.62
N THR A 491 -21.06 16.57 -11.50
CA THR A 491 -19.87 16.45 -10.65
C THR A 491 -18.58 16.48 -11.47
N TYR A 492 -18.68 16.35 -12.80
CA TYR A 492 -17.55 16.16 -13.71
C TYR A 492 -16.66 14.97 -13.30
N ARG A 493 -17.31 13.91 -12.82
CA ARG A 493 -16.70 12.63 -12.45
C ARG A 493 -17.29 11.49 -13.27
N VAL A 494 -16.70 10.30 -13.16
CA VAL A 494 -17.22 9.05 -13.69
C VAL A 494 -17.91 8.29 -12.57
N ASP A 495 -19.18 7.99 -12.77
CA ASP A 495 -19.96 7.10 -11.90
C ASP A 495 -19.76 5.66 -12.36
N VAL A 496 -18.97 4.90 -11.60
CA VAL A 496 -18.62 3.51 -11.91
C VAL A 496 -19.42 2.58 -11.02
N ALA A 497 -20.38 1.87 -11.62
CA ALA A 497 -21.04 0.75 -10.99
C ALA A 497 -20.10 -0.47 -10.98
N THR A 498 -19.82 -0.97 -9.78
CA THR A 498 -18.85 -2.04 -9.52
C THR A 498 -19.47 -3.14 -8.67
N ARG A 499 -19.01 -4.38 -8.85
CA ARG A 499 -19.49 -5.51 -8.05
C ARG A 499 -18.90 -5.47 -6.64
N ILE A 500 -19.71 -5.78 -5.66
CA ILE A 500 -19.23 -5.97 -4.29
C ILE A 500 -18.57 -7.35 -4.21
N LEU A 501 -17.29 -7.36 -3.87
CA LEU A 501 -16.58 -8.57 -3.49
C LEU A 501 -16.89 -8.87 -2.02
N ILE A 502 -17.75 -9.87 -1.78
CA ILE A 502 -18.13 -10.26 -0.42
C ILE A 502 -16.97 -11.05 0.19
N GLY A 503 -16.22 -10.39 1.06
CA GLY A 503 -15.11 -10.94 1.81
C GLY A 503 -14.38 -9.87 2.63
N PRO A 504 -13.61 -10.27 3.65
CA PRO A 504 -12.85 -9.35 4.47
C PRO A 504 -11.65 -8.80 3.70
N SER A 505 -11.08 -7.70 4.21
CA SER A 505 -9.78 -7.25 3.73
C SER A 505 -8.68 -8.27 4.06
N VAL A 506 -7.60 -8.32 3.29
CA VAL A 506 -6.42 -9.14 3.60
C VAL A 506 -5.88 -8.81 4.99
N ARG A 507 -5.90 -7.53 5.39
CA ARG A 507 -5.52 -7.12 6.74
C ARG A 507 -6.39 -7.81 7.80
N THR A 508 -7.70 -7.77 7.63
CA THR A 508 -8.66 -8.37 8.58
C THR A 508 -8.52 -9.88 8.60
N TRP A 509 -8.45 -10.52 7.43
CA TRP A 509 -8.33 -11.98 7.32
C TRP A 509 -7.08 -12.50 7.99
N ASN A 510 -5.92 -11.92 7.67
CA ASN A 510 -4.65 -12.33 8.28
C ASN A 510 -4.65 -12.07 9.78
N PHE A 511 -5.21 -10.94 10.24
CA PHE A 511 -5.26 -10.63 11.67
C PHE A 511 -6.20 -11.53 12.46
N GLN A 512 -7.29 -12.02 11.87
CA GLN A 512 -8.30 -12.79 12.59
C GLN A 512 -8.20 -14.30 12.41
N SER A 513 -7.58 -14.75 11.32
CA SER A 513 -7.52 -16.18 11.00
C SER A 513 -6.14 -16.73 10.73
N GLU A 514 -5.19 -15.95 10.21
CA GLU A 514 -3.91 -16.48 9.69
C GLU A 514 -4.00 -17.61 8.63
N PHE A 515 -5.19 -18.13 8.28
CA PHE A 515 -5.36 -19.23 7.33
C PHE A 515 -5.08 -18.79 5.89
N TYR A 516 -4.37 -19.59 5.08
CA TYR A 516 -3.85 -19.22 3.76
C TYR A 516 -2.97 -17.95 3.71
N THR A 517 -2.40 -17.47 4.82
CA THR A 517 -1.71 -16.17 4.88
C THR A 517 -0.57 -16.05 3.87
N GLU A 518 0.26 -17.08 3.73
CA GLU A 518 1.38 -17.06 2.78
C GLU A 518 0.88 -16.92 1.34
N MET A 519 -0.06 -17.78 0.94
CA MET A 519 -0.65 -17.78 -0.40
C MET A 519 -1.36 -16.46 -0.73
N ILE A 520 -2.06 -15.87 0.25
CA ILE A 520 -2.72 -14.57 0.11
C ILE A 520 -1.68 -13.46 -0.08
N ASN A 521 -0.63 -13.42 0.75
CA ASN A 521 0.41 -12.40 0.65
C ASN A 521 1.21 -12.54 -0.65
N ASP A 522 1.42 -13.75 -1.16
CA ASP A 522 2.07 -13.97 -2.45
C ASP A 522 1.20 -13.49 -3.61
N GLN A 523 -0.11 -13.72 -3.56
CA GLN A 523 -1.05 -13.11 -4.52
C GLN A 523 -1.00 -11.57 -4.44
N VAL A 524 -0.99 -10.98 -3.23
CA VAL A 524 -0.85 -9.52 -3.06
C VAL A 524 0.41 -9.00 -3.72
N LYS A 525 1.59 -9.54 -3.38
CA LYS A 525 2.88 -9.12 -3.98
C LYS A 525 2.88 -9.28 -5.50
N LYS A 526 2.27 -10.36 -6.00
CA LYS A 526 2.15 -10.64 -7.43
C LYS A 526 1.25 -9.62 -8.13
N ILE A 527 0.15 -9.21 -7.52
CA ILE A 527 -0.73 -8.14 -8.02
C ILE A 527 0.02 -6.80 -8.01
N GLU A 528 0.70 -6.45 -6.92
CA GLU A 528 1.49 -5.21 -6.80
C GLU A 528 2.52 -5.10 -7.92
N LYS A 529 3.36 -6.13 -8.08
CA LYS A 529 4.37 -6.18 -9.15
C LYS A 529 3.76 -6.13 -10.56
N ALA A 530 2.60 -6.76 -10.74
CA ALA A 530 1.89 -6.75 -12.01
C ALA A 530 1.35 -5.36 -12.36
N LEU A 531 0.79 -4.62 -11.39
CA LEU A 531 0.37 -3.23 -11.57
C LEU A 531 1.57 -2.32 -11.91
N GLU A 532 2.70 -2.47 -11.22
CA GLU A 532 3.94 -1.77 -11.56
C GLU A 532 4.40 -2.05 -13.00
N THR A 533 4.33 -3.33 -13.42
CA THR A 533 4.70 -3.75 -14.77
C THR A 533 3.76 -3.15 -15.85
N LEU A 534 2.47 -3.02 -15.54
CA LEU A 534 1.50 -2.30 -16.39
C LEU A 534 1.76 -0.79 -16.45
N GLY A 535 2.63 -0.27 -15.57
CA GLY A 535 2.82 1.16 -15.43
C GLY A 535 1.65 1.82 -14.70
N VAL A 536 1.00 1.13 -13.76
CA VAL A 536 -0.13 1.64 -12.97
C VAL A 536 0.30 1.77 -11.51
N SER A 537 0.22 2.99 -10.97
CA SER A 537 0.29 3.24 -9.55
C SER A 537 -1.12 3.37 -9.00
N HIS A 538 -1.50 2.50 -8.06
CA HIS A 538 -2.84 2.51 -7.44
C HIS A 538 -3.06 3.75 -6.55
N GLY A 539 -1.98 4.35 -6.03
CA GLY A 539 -2.00 5.59 -5.24
C GLY A 539 -2.07 5.39 -3.73
N HIS A 540 -2.75 4.35 -3.25
CA HIS A 540 -2.92 4.08 -1.81
C HIS A 540 -3.09 2.57 -1.54
N LEU A 541 -2.23 1.78 -2.18
CA LEU A 541 -2.27 0.32 -2.07
C LEU A 541 -1.75 -0.11 -0.70
N HIS A 542 -2.61 -0.76 0.08
CA HIS A 542 -2.27 -1.35 1.37
C HIS A 542 -3.14 -2.58 1.62
N LYS A 543 -2.79 -3.44 2.59
CA LYS A 543 -3.55 -4.69 2.87
C LYS A 543 -5.05 -4.51 3.15
N GLY A 544 -5.50 -3.30 3.52
CA GLY A 544 -6.92 -2.96 3.64
C GLY A 544 -7.67 -2.82 2.30
N ASN A 545 -6.96 -2.62 1.19
CA ASN A 545 -7.49 -2.43 -0.16
C ASN A 545 -7.32 -3.69 -1.03
N PHE A 546 -7.08 -4.82 -0.38
CA PHE A 546 -7.17 -6.14 -0.99
C PHE A 546 -8.28 -6.90 -0.30
N VAL A 547 -9.17 -7.52 -1.07
CA VAL A 547 -10.26 -8.37 -0.56
C VAL A 547 -9.91 -9.83 -0.77
N VAL A 548 -10.09 -10.62 0.28
CA VAL A 548 -10.00 -12.08 0.24
C VAL A 548 -11.36 -12.63 -0.18
N TYR A 549 -11.41 -13.32 -1.31
CA TYR A 549 -12.64 -13.85 -1.89
C TYR A 549 -12.56 -15.36 -2.03
N PHE A 550 -13.40 -16.08 -1.29
CA PHE A 550 -13.56 -17.52 -1.42
C PHE A 550 -14.59 -17.85 -2.49
N ASP A 551 -14.32 -18.92 -3.24
CA ASP A 551 -15.33 -19.51 -4.10
C ASP A 551 -16.52 -19.98 -3.27
N ARG A 552 -17.72 -19.94 -3.87
CA ARG A 552 -18.98 -20.21 -3.17
C ARG A 552 -19.71 -21.39 -3.78
N ASN A 553 -20.40 -22.15 -2.95
CA ASN A 553 -21.29 -23.22 -3.42
C ASN A 553 -22.64 -22.65 -3.90
N GLU A 554 -23.59 -23.53 -4.27
CA GLU A 554 -24.91 -23.13 -4.78
C GLU A 554 -25.75 -22.36 -3.74
N GLU A 555 -25.50 -22.60 -2.45
CA GLU A 555 -26.13 -21.88 -1.34
C GLU A 555 -25.45 -20.51 -1.04
N GLY A 556 -24.36 -20.18 -1.73
CA GLY A 556 -23.58 -18.96 -1.50
C GLY A 556 -22.60 -19.06 -0.32
N GLU A 557 -22.39 -20.25 0.23
CA GLU A 557 -21.46 -20.52 1.32
C GLU A 557 -20.01 -20.59 0.82
N PRO A 558 -19.04 -19.98 1.53
CA PRO A 558 -17.62 -20.09 1.21
C PRO A 558 -17.11 -21.53 1.24
N ILE A 559 -16.30 -21.88 0.24
CA ILE A 559 -15.60 -23.15 0.09
C ILE A 559 -14.17 -22.94 0.59
N LEU A 560 -13.84 -23.48 1.77
CA LEU A 560 -12.52 -23.30 2.42
C LEU A 560 -11.47 -24.30 1.93
N GLU A 561 -11.90 -25.29 1.15
CA GLU A 561 -11.07 -26.37 0.60
C GLU A 561 -10.01 -25.88 -0.39
N ASN A 562 -10.28 -24.73 -1.01
CA ASN A 562 -9.39 -24.12 -1.97
C ASN A 562 -8.85 -22.80 -1.41
N PRO A 563 -7.61 -22.44 -1.77
CA PRO A 563 -7.08 -21.11 -1.47
C PRO A 563 -8.02 -20.01 -2.03
N PRO A 564 -8.24 -18.91 -1.30
CA PRO A 564 -9.04 -17.81 -1.79
C PRO A 564 -8.31 -17.05 -2.89
N ARG A 565 -9.11 -16.35 -3.70
CA ARG A 565 -8.62 -15.34 -4.64
C ARG A 565 -8.43 -14.01 -3.92
N VAL A 566 -7.46 -13.23 -4.36
CA VAL A 566 -7.24 -11.87 -3.87
C VAL A 566 -7.53 -10.85 -4.97
N TYR A 567 -8.23 -9.78 -4.61
CA TYR A 567 -8.57 -8.69 -5.53
C TYR A 567 -8.12 -7.35 -4.97
N ALA A 568 -7.43 -6.54 -5.76
CA ALA A 568 -7.21 -5.13 -5.44
C ALA A 568 -8.50 -4.32 -5.67
N ILE A 569 -8.82 -3.42 -4.75
CA ILE A 569 -10.01 -2.55 -4.81
C ILE A 569 -9.64 -1.08 -4.62
N ASP A 570 -10.62 -0.20 -4.85
CA ASP A 570 -10.50 1.25 -4.59
C ASP A 570 -9.49 1.97 -5.51
N PHE A 571 -9.66 1.85 -6.82
CA PHE A 571 -8.81 2.50 -7.83
C PHE A 571 -9.04 4.02 -7.97
N ASP A 572 -9.54 4.69 -6.94
CA ASP A 572 -9.97 6.09 -7.05
C ASP A 572 -8.83 7.14 -7.11
N GLN A 573 -7.59 6.69 -6.88
CA GLN A 573 -6.36 7.49 -7.04
C GLN A 573 -5.37 6.83 -8.02
N ALA A 574 -5.84 5.89 -8.84
CA ALA A 574 -5.00 5.21 -9.80
C ALA A 574 -4.44 6.20 -10.84
N VAL A 575 -3.15 6.10 -11.14
CA VAL A 575 -2.47 6.92 -12.14
C VAL A 575 -1.47 6.08 -12.93
N SER A 576 -1.24 6.41 -14.20
CA SER A 576 -0.09 5.87 -14.92
C SER A 576 1.23 6.38 -14.34
N PHE A 577 2.24 5.52 -14.25
CA PHE A 577 3.63 5.98 -14.17
C PHE A 577 3.97 6.67 -15.49
N GLU A 578 4.41 7.93 -15.43
CA GLU A 578 5.10 8.52 -16.58
C GLU A 578 6.37 7.67 -16.83
N ARG A 579 6.45 7.05 -18.01
CA ARG A 579 7.62 6.27 -18.44
C ARG A 579 8.73 7.18 -18.93
#